data_AF-A0A353WSU6-F1
#
_entry.id   AF-A0A353WSU6-F1
#
_cell.length_a   1.000
_cell.length_b   1.000
_cell.length_c   1.000
_cell.angle_alpha   90.00
_cell.angle_beta   90.00
_cell.angle_gamma   90.00
#
_symmetry.space_group_name_H-M   'P 1'
#
loop_
_entity.id
_entity.type
_entity.pdbx_description
1 polymer ?
#
loop_
_entity_poly.entity_id
_entity_poly.type
_entity_poly.pdbx_seq_one_letter_code
_entity_poly.pdbx_strand_id
1 'polypeptide(L)'
;SGRVVAEKYLRNQGDDEKGHYYDGYIICSPGEWNLMAYNFDTQSTQISDPSNIRQAKAFTNNIASHLYSSLFSRFNAKGDDDKFKDERIVYEPDHLFVAESESVKVGYSGQIDTLRTQNGQYFTAGTIVEAWYIQVNIKGLNNLSSAVSLLNGLSGSKQLINSQIDKNDPITLYFEMAPGLKTKNDPNEGILYSTFYTFGNIPDKGNDLNITFDLMTNYGKPMSATLDITEEFSKPLAVDHHWIILDKTLVIPDKPKGSEGGGFAPGVDDWGDVNTDLII
;
A
#
# COMPACT_ATOMS: atom_id res chain seq x y z
N SER A 1 20.45 9.71 22.35
CA SER A 1 19.48 8.83 23.04
C SER A 1 18.13 8.92 22.33
N GLY A 2 17.26 7.91 22.46
CA GLY A 2 15.94 7.84 21.83
C GLY A 2 15.08 6.68 22.35
N ARG A 3 15.49 6.09 23.49
CA ARG A 3 14.83 4.92 24.06
C ARG A 3 13.54 5.31 24.74
N VAL A 4 12.54 4.44 24.67
CA VAL A 4 11.28 4.57 25.40
C VAL A 4 11.54 4.64 26.89
N VAL A 5 10.92 5.63 27.54
CA VAL A 5 10.96 5.84 29.00
C VAL A 5 9.61 5.60 29.67
N ALA A 6 8.52 5.69 28.90
CA ALA A 6 7.16 5.44 29.32
C ALA A 6 6.34 5.04 28.09
N GLU A 7 5.43 4.08 28.26
CA GLU A 7 4.55 3.57 27.20
C GLU A 7 3.16 3.30 27.79
N LYS A 8 2.12 3.58 27.00
CA LYS A 8 0.74 3.31 27.39
C LYS A 8 -0.15 3.06 26.17
N TYR A 9 -1.07 2.12 26.30
CA TYR A 9 -2.16 1.92 25.36
C TYR A 9 -3.31 2.88 25.68
N LEU A 10 -3.64 3.74 24.71
CA LEU A 10 -4.83 4.57 24.77
C LEU A 10 -6.05 3.73 24.39
N ARG A 11 -7.13 3.83 25.16
CA ARG A 11 -8.37 3.05 24.96
C ARG A 11 -9.64 3.87 25.09
N ASN A 12 -9.54 5.03 25.71
CA ASN A 12 -10.65 5.96 25.75
C ASN A 12 -10.73 6.65 24.40
N GLN A 13 -11.94 6.81 23.91
CA GLN A 13 -12.22 7.47 22.65
C GLN A 13 -13.45 8.35 22.79
N GLY A 14 -13.54 9.38 21.97
CA GLY A 14 -14.68 10.28 21.90
C GLY A 14 -14.65 11.13 20.65
N ASP A 15 -15.62 12.02 20.56
CA ASP A 15 -15.81 12.93 19.45
C ASP A 15 -15.83 14.36 19.96
N ASP A 16 -15.09 15.24 19.29
CA ASP A 16 -15.17 16.68 19.51
C ASP A 16 -15.28 17.44 18.18
N GLU A 17 -15.20 18.77 18.24
CA GLU A 17 -15.25 19.65 17.07
C GLU A 17 -14.10 19.43 16.06
N LYS A 18 -13.06 18.69 16.45
CA LYS A 18 -11.89 18.34 15.63
C LYS A 18 -11.94 16.91 15.10
N GLY A 19 -12.96 16.14 15.49
CA GLY A 19 -13.21 14.77 15.04
C GLY A 19 -13.02 13.73 16.14
N HIS A 20 -12.70 12.51 15.71
CA HIS A 20 -12.44 11.39 16.60
C HIS A 20 -11.12 11.59 17.36
N TYR A 21 -11.12 11.42 18.67
CA TYR A 21 -9.92 11.50 19.50
C TYR A 21 -9.75 10.25 20.37
N TYR A 22 -8.49 10.00 20.76
CA TYR A 22 -8.11 8.99 21.73
C TYR A 22 -7.36 9.64 22.89
N ASP A 23 -7.66 9.21 24.12
CA ASP A 23 -6.98 9.72 25.31
C ASP A 23 -6.60 8.62 26.32
N GLY A 24 -5.80 9.04 27.30
CA GLY A 24 -5.33 8.21 28.40
C GLY A 24 -4.29 8.92 29.24
N TYR A 25 -3.93 8.28 30.36
CA TYR A 25 -2.96 8.81 31.30
C TYR A 25 -1.61 8.10 31.16
N ILE A 26 -0.55 8.90 31.05
CA ILE A 26 0.84 8.44 31.08
C ILE A 26 1.56 9.05 32.28
N ILE A 27 2.46 8.28 32.89
CA ILE A 27 3.29 8.74 34.01
C ILE A 27 4.73 8.79 33.50
N CYS A 28 5.33 9.97 33.57
CA CYS A 28 6.74 10.18 33.24
C CYS A 28 7.36 11.20 34.19
N SER A 29 8.67 11.13 34.38
CA SER A 29 9.40 12.14 35.15
C SER A 29 9.32 13.51 34.47
N PRO A 30 9.34 14.61 35.24
CA PRO A 30 9.46 15.95 34.67
C PRO A 30 10.72 16.05 33.80
N GLY A 31 10.62 16.78 32.69
CA GLY A 31 11.70 16.90 31.73
C GLY A 31 11.20 17.22 30.32
N GLU A 32 12.11 17.06 29.37
CA GLU A 32 11.83 17.22 27.94
C GLU A 32 11.93 15.85 27.25
N TRP A 33 10.91 15.52 26.48
CA TRP A 33 10.69 14.18 25.91
C TRP A 33 10.27 14.27 24.44
N ASN A 34 10.49 13.19 23.69
CA ASN A 34 9.86 13.03 22.39
C ASN A 34 8.64 12.12 22.53
N LEU A 35 7.56 12.48 21.84
CA LEU A 35 6.32 11.73 21.79
C LEU A 35 6.17 11.06 20.42
N MET A 36 5.77 9.79 20.44
CA MET A 36 5.33 9.03 19.28
C MET A 36 4.11 8.22 19.72
N ALA A 37 3.02 8.34 18.98
CA ALA A 37 1.81 7.56 19.16
C ALA A 37 1.35 7.04 17.80
N TYR A 38 0.88 5.80 17.74
CA TYR A 38 0.42 5.18 16.51
C TYR A 38 -0.72 4.20 16.80
N ASN A 39 -1.60 3.95 15.83
CA ASN A 39 -2.61 2.90 15.95
C ASN A 39 -1.97 1.52 15.85
N PHE A 40 -2.52 0.56 16.59
CA PHE A 40 -2.14 -0.85 16.55
C PHE A 40 -3.27 -1.68 15.94
N ASP A 41 -3.07 -2.99 15.83
CA ASP A 41 -4.01 -3.93 15.18
C ASP A 41 -4.09 -3.78 13.64
N THR A 42 -2.94 -3.55 13.01
CA THR A 42 -2.74 -3.65 11.57
C THR A 42 -2.57 -5.11 11.13
N GLN A 43 -3.00 -5.44 9.92
CA GLN A 43 -2.95 -6.80 9.38
C GLN A 43 -1.61 -7.12 8.70
N SER A 44 -1.15 -6.24 7.82
CA SER A 44 0.07 -6.40 7.02
C SER A 44 1.21 -5.50 7.50
N THR A 45 0.89 -4.30 7.99
CA THR A 45 1.88 -3.35 8.49
C THR A 45 2.42 -3.78 9.85
N GLN A 46 3.74 -3.76 9.99
CA GLN A 46 4.46 -4.07 11.21
C GLN A 46 5.38 -2.92 11.60
N ILE A 47 5.69 -2.83 12.90
CA ILE A 47 6.60 -1.85 13.45
C ILE A 47 7.88 -2.56 13.92
N SER A 48 9.03 -2.18 13.38
CA SER A 48 10.34 -2.64 13.91
C SER A 48 10.90 -1.62 14.90
N ASP A 49 11.63 -2.11 15.90
CA ASP A 49 12.31 -1.31 16.92
C ASP A 49 11.47 -0.21 17.60
N PRO A 50 10.22 -0.48 18.03
CA PRO A 50 9.36 0.54 18.65
C PRO A 50 9.96 1.11 19.96
N SER A 51 10.89 0.38 20.59
CA SER A 51 11.61 0.82 21.79
C SER A 51 12.59 1.98 21.56
N ASN A 52 12.87 2.35 20.31
CA ASN A 52 13.74 3.46 19.95
C ASN A 52 13.08 4.34 18.89
N ILE A 53 12.63 5.53 19.30
CA ILE A 53 11.89 6.45 18.44
C ILE A 53 12.65 6.82 17.15
N ARG A 54 13.99 6.81 17.18
CA ARG A 54 14.83 7.16 16.01
C ARG A 54 15.05 5.99 15.04
N GLN A 55 14.68 4.77 15.45
CA GLN A 55 14.80 3.55 14.64
C GLN A 55 13.44 2.92 14.33
N ALA A 56 12.39 3.35 15.04
CA ALA A 56 11.04 2.90 14.83
C ALA A 56 10.59 3.17 13.39
N LYS A 57 10.32 2.10 12.64
CA LYS A 57 9.85 2.16 11.25
C LYS A 57 8.71 1.19 11.00
N ALA A 58 7.81 1.58 10.11
CA ALA A 58 6.73 0.77 9.60
C ALA A 58 7.20 0.05 8.34
N PHE A 59 6.88 -1.22 8.19
CA PHE A 59 7.23 -2.04 7.04
C PHE A 59 6.19 -3.16 6.83
N THR A 60 6.25 -3.86 5.70
CA THR A 60 5.43 -5.06 5.43
C THR A 60 6.30 -6.29 5.16
N ASN A 61 5.73 -7.47 5.39
CA ASN A 61 6.40 -8.73 5.09
C ASN A 61 6.38 -9.05 3.60
N ASN A 62 7.32 -9.91 3.18
CA ASN A 62 7.26 -10.54 1.88
C ASN A 62 5.95 -11.34 1.71
N ILE A 63 5.45 -11.40 0.48
CA ILE A 63 4.29 -12.24 0.16
C ILE A 63 4.58 -13.71 0.47
N ALA A 64 3.54 -14.46 0.83
CA ALA A 64 3.66 -15.87 1.09
C ALA A 64 4.17 -16.65 -0.15
N SER A 65 4.95 -17.71 0.07
CA SER A 65 5.60 -18.47 -1.01
C SER A 65 4.64 -19.07 -2.04
N HIS A 66 3.39 -19.36 -1.64
CA HIS A 66 2.36 -19.86 -2.55
C HIS A 66 1.86 -18.77 -3.51
N LEU A 67 1.77 -17.51 -3.07
CA LEU A 67 1.48 -16.37 -3.93
C LEU A 67 2.65 -16.09 -4.85
N TYR A 68 3.89 -16.11 -4.33
CA TYR A 68 5.07 -15.94 -5.18
C TYR A 68 5.12 -16.97 -6.30
N SER A 69 4.80 -18.23 -6.00
CA SER A 69 4.80 -19.33 -6.98
C SER A 69 3.68 -19.21 -8.03
N SER A 70 2.63 -18.42 -7.78
CA SER A 70 1.56 -18.16 -8.75
C SER A 70 1.86 -16.99 -9.70
N LEU A 71 2.88 -16.18 -9.41
CA LEU A 71 3.32 -15.07 -10.27
C LEU A 71 4.00 -15.60 -11.53
N PHE A 72 3.27 -15.58 -12.65
CA PHE A 72 3.75 -16.08 -13.93
C PHE A 72 5.04 -15.38 -14.40
N SER A 73 5.11 -14.05 -14.26
CA SER A 73 6.27 -13.26 -14.68
C SER A 73 7.54 -13.59 -13.91
N ARG A 74 7.42 -14.05 -12.66
CA ARG A 74 8.56 -14.40 -11.79
C ARG A 74 8.91 -15.87 -11.88
N PHE A 75 7.91 -16.74 -11.86
CA PHE A 75 8.13 -18.18 -11.89
C PHE A 75 8.75 -18.67 -13.21
N ASN A 76 8.34 -18.09 -14.35
CA ASN A 76 8.83 -18.48 -15.67
C ASN A 76 10.06 -17.68 -16.15
N ALA A 77 10.57 -16.76 -15.35
CA ALA A 77 11.86 -16.09 -15.61
C ALA A 77 13.08 -17.00 -15.36
N LYS A 78 12.87 -18.29 -15.01
CA LYS A 78 13.93 -19.30 -14.82
C LYS A 78 14.83 -19.37 -16.06
N GLY A 79 16.07 -18.90 -15.91
CA GLY A 79 17.05 -18.73 -17.00
C GLY A 79 17.72 -17.35 -17.01
N ASP A 80 17.10 -16.36 -16.37
CA ASP A 80 17.67 -15.03 -16.07
C ASP A 80 17.81 -14.90 -14.54
N ASP A 81 18.52 -15.87 -13.94
CA ASP A 81 18.59 -16.12 -12.49
C ASP A 81 19.08 -14.91 -11.67
N ASP A 82 19.66 -13.90 -12.30
CA ASP A 82 20.15 -12.69 -11.65
C ASP A 82 19.14 -11.54 -11.64
N LYS A 83 18.11 -11.53 -12.51
CA LYS A 83 17.23 -10.34 -12.67
C LYS A 83 16.30 -10.08 -11.48
N PHE A 84 15.81 -11.15 -10.83
CA PHE A 84 14.83 -11.06 -9.73
C PHE A 84 15.29 -11.75 -8.44
N LYS A 85 16.56 -12.17 -8.37
CA LYS A 85 17.08 -13.03 -7.30
C LYS A 85 16.92 -12.44 -5.89
N ASP A 86 17.12 -11.14 -5.80
CA ASP A 86 17.07 -10.39 -4.54
C ASP A 86 15.83 -9.49 -4.46
N GLU A 87 14.85 -9.69 -5.36
CA GLU A 87 13.62 -8.91 -5.36
C GLU A 87 12.76 -9.25 -4.14
N ARG A 88 12.43 -8.21 -3.36
CA ARG A 88 11.49 -8.31 -2.25
C ARG A 88 10.10 -7.94 -2.73
N ILE A 89 9.25 -8.95 -2.95
CA ILE A 89 7.84 -8.76 -3.23
C ILE A 89 7.06 -8.77 -1.92
N VAL A 90 6.39 -7.68 -1.57
CA VAL A 90 5.74 -7.47 -0.27
C VAL A 90 4.24 -7.20 -0.40
N TYR A 91 3.52 -7.41 0.69
CA TYR A 91 2.12 -6.99 0.82
C TYR A 91 1.98 -5.47 0.91
N GLU A 92 0.80 -4.98 0.56
CA GLU A 92 0.39 -3.59 0.77
C GLU A 92 0.30 -3.26 2.26
N PRO A 93 0.77 -2.08 2.70
CA PRO A 93 0.58 -1.61 4.07
C PRO A 93 -0.88 -1.22 4.34
N ASP A 94 -1.34 -1.46 5.55
CA ASP A 94 -2.57 -0.88 6.08
C ASP A 94 -2.38 0.61 6.38
N HIS A 95 -3.49 1.34 6.55
CA HIS A 95 -3.42 2.70 7.09
C HIS A 95 -2.83 2.71 8.50
N LEU A 96 -1.63 3.27 8.60
CA LEU A 96 -0.97 3.57 9.86
C LEU A 96 -0.99 5.09 10.08
N PHE A 97 -1.65 5.49 11.16
CA PHE A 97 -1.71 6.85 11.66
C PHE A 97 -0.66 7.04 12.74
N VAL A 98 0.13 8.10 12.61
CA VAL A 98 1.19 8.43 13.55
C VAL A 98 1.03 9.89 13.97
N ALA A 99 1.11 10.13 15.27
CA ALA A 99 1.32 11.45 15.85
C ALA A 99 2.71 11.48 16.47
N GLU A 100 3.49 12.51 16.12
CA GLU A 100 4.82 12.72 16.69
C GLU A 100 5.00 14.16 17.17
N SER A 101 5.85 14.34 18.16
CA SER A 101 6.32 15.66 18.57
C SER A 101 7.66 15.55 19.24
N GLU A 102 8.61 16.36 18.79
CA GLU A 102 9.88 16.54 19.49
C GLU A 102 9.75 17.53 20.64
N SER A 103 10.60 17.37 21.65
CA SER A 103 10.79 18.34 22.73
C SER A 103 9.49 18.75 23.45
N VAL A 104 8.64 17.77 23.76
CA VAL A 104 7.47 17.88 24.61
C VAL A 104 7.92 18.08 26.06
N LYS A 105 7.44 19.16 26.69
CA LYS A 105 7.84 19.51 28.06
C LYS A 105 6.81 19.01 29.06
N VAL A 106 7.30 18.27 30.05
CA VAL A 106 6.51 17.79 31.19
C VAL A 106 7.01 18.51 32.43
N GLY A 107 6.16 19.39 32.97
CA GLY A 107 6.46 20.13 34.19
C GLY A 107 6.37 19.26 35.45
N TYR A 108 6.95 19.73 36.55
CA TYR A 108 6.68 19.16 37.87
C TYR A 108 5.30 19.63 38.34
N SER A 109 4.37 18.69 38.48
CA SER A 109 3.03 18.95 39.02
C SER A 109 2.61 17.82 39.94
N GLY A 110 1.93 18.15 41.04
CA GLY A 110 1.25 17.18 41.90
C GLY A 110 -0.16 16.81 41.40
N GLN A 111 -0.58 17.37 40.26
CA GLN A 111 -1.88 17.15 39.64
C GLN A 111 -1.73 16.56 38.25
N ILE A 112 -2.77 15.88 37.78
CA ILE A 112 -2.87 15.41 36.40
C ILE A 112 -2.98 16.64 35.49
N ASP A 113 -2.10 16.74 34.50
CA ASP A 113 -2.11 17.79 33.49
C ASP A 113 -2.29 17.17 32.10
N THR A 114 -2.79 17.96 31.15
CA THR A 114 -2.95 17.55 29.76
C THR A 114 -1.67 17.81 28.99
N LEU A 115 -1.09 16.76 28.40
CA LEU A 115 0.07 16.91 27.53
C LEU A 115 -0.31 17.69 26.26
N ARG A 116 0.52 18.66 25.88
CA ARG A 116 0.33 19.51 24.70
C ARG A 116 1.61 19.58 23.88
N THR A 117 1.45 19.88 22.60
CA THR A 117 2.55 20.28 21.72
C THR A 117 3.19 21.60 22.21
N GLN A 118 4.34 21.97 21.66
CA GLN A 118 5.03 23.21 22.03
C GLN A 118 4.21 24.49 21.80
N ASN A 119 3.28 24.46 20.84
CA ASN A 119 2.35 25.55 20.54
C ASN A 119 1.01 25.45 21.30
N GLY A 120 0.91 24.56 22.31
CA GLY A 120 -0.26 24.41 23.16
C GLY A 120 -1.44 23.66 22.55
N GLN A 121 -1.23 22.98 21.41
CA GLN A 121 -2.27 22.22 20.70
C GLN A 121 -2.33 20.75 21.17
N TYR A 122 -3.40 20.06 20.76
CA TYR A 122 -3.46 18.60 20.84
C TYR A 122 -2.56 17.98 19.76
N PHE A 123 -2.15 16.74 19.98
CA PHE A 123 -1.44 15.96 18.97
C PHE A 123 -2.43 15.42 17.95
N THR A 124 -2.15 15.62 16.66
CA THR A 124 -2.97 15.11 15.56
C THR A 124 -2.19 14.02 14.85
N ALA A 125 -2.79 12.84 14.72
CA ALA A 125 -2.21 11.74 13.96
C ALA A 125 -2.51 11.91 12.47
N GLY A 126 -1.50 11.70 11.63
CA GLY A 126 -1.64 11.67 10.17
C GLY A 126 -1.28 10.30 9.63
N THR A 127 -1.87 9.90 8.49
CA THR A 127 -1.45 8.65 7.85
C THR A 127 -0.04 8.81 7.29
N ILE A 128 0.80 7.80 7.50
CA ILE A 128 2.14 7.74 6.89
C ILE A 128 2.16 6.91 5.60
N VAL A 129 1.00 6.38 5.21
CA VAL A 129 0.79 5.53 4.03
C VAL A 129 0.02 6.32 2.99
N GLU A 130 0.45 6.22 1.75
CA GLU A 130 -0.18 6.86 0.61
C GLU A 130 -1.13 5.88 -0.09
N ALA A 131 -2.36 6.33 -0.35
CA ALA A 131 -3.31 5.62 -1.18
C ALA A 131 -3.22 6.13 -2.63
N TRP A 132 -3.15 5.20 -3.58
CA TRP A 132 -3.01 5.48 -5.01
C TRP A 132 -4.06 4.70 -5.80
N TYR A 133 -4.63 5.34 -6.81
CA TYR A 133 -5.51 4.68 -7.79
C TYR A 133 -4.72 4.40 -9.07
N ILE A 134 -4.89 3.21 -9.64
CA ILE A 134 -4.32 2.86 -10.95
C ILE A 134 -5.35 2.22 -11.86
N GLN A 135 -5.32 2.54 -13.15
CA GLN A 135 -6.11 1.85 -14.16
C GLN A 135 -5.36 1.64 -15.48
N VAL A 136 -5.78 0.60 -16.21
CA VAL A 136 -5.32 0.28 -17.56
C VAL A 136 -6.48 -0.24 -18.40
N ASN A 137 -6.50 0.09 -19.69
CA ASN A 137 -7.51 -0.44 -20.60
C ASN A 137 -7.26 -1.92 -20.90
N ILE A 138 -8.33 -2.68 -21.13
CA ILE A 138 -8.26 -4.10 -21.47
C ILE A 138 -9.26 -4.47 -22.58
N LYS A 139 -8.81 -5.32 -23.51
CA LYS A 139 -9.64 -6.03 -24.49
C LYS A 139 -9.56 -7.53 -24.22
N GLY A 140 -10.68 -8.23 -24.35
CA GLY A 140 -10.76 -9.65 -23.98
C GLY A 140 -11.09 -9.87 -22.51
N LEU A 141 -11.80 -8.93 -21.86
CA LEU A 141 -12.12 -8.98 -20.43
C LEU A 141 -12.89 -10.26 -20.05
N ASN A 142 -13.76 -10.77 -20.92
CA ASN A 142 -14.53 -12.00 -20.64
C ASN A 142 -13.64 -13.26 -20.63
N ASN A 143 -12.42 -13.17 -21.18
CA ASN A 143 -11.45 -14.25 -21.18
C ASN A 143 -10.53 -14.21 -19.95
N LEU A 144 -10.65 -13.21 -19.08
CA LEU A 144 -9.84 -13.04 -17.87
C LEU A 144 -10.50 -13.74 -16.67
N SER A 145 -9.71 -14.45 -15.87
CA SER A 145 -10.15 -15.03 -14.60
C SER A 145 -9.57 -14.32 -13.37
N SER A 146 -8.34 -13.82 -13.46
CA SER A 146 -7.72 -13.03 -12.39
C SER A 146 -6.63 -12.13 -12.96
N ALA A 147 -6.37 -11.03 -12.25
CA ALA A 147 -5.30 -10.09 -12.57
C ALA A 147 -4.62 -9.62 -11.28
N VAL A 148 -3.29 -9.70 -11.28
CA VAL A 148 -2.42 -9.23 -10.21
C VAL A 148 -1.41 -8.26 -10.81
N SER A 149 -1.06 -7.23 -10.06
CA SER A 149 -0.02 -6.28 -10.42
C SER A 149 1.16 -6.34 -9.47
N LEU A 150 2.34 -6.11 -10.03
CA LEU A 150 3.61 -5.99 -9.34
C LEU A 150 4.22 -4.64 -9.69
N LEU A 151 4.34 -3.74 -8.72
CA LEU A 151 4.92 -2.40 -8.89
C LEU A 151 6.24 -2.28 -8.14
N ASN A 152 7.35 -2.18 -8.85
CA ASN A 152 8.67 -2.01 -8.24
C ASN A 152 8.98 -0.53 -7.91
N GLY A 153 10.12 -0.30 -7.26
CA GLY A 153 10.67 1.03 -7.00
C GLY A 153 9.93 1.84 -5.94
N LEU A 154 9.16 1.16 -5.10
CA LEU A 154 8.56 1.76 -3.91
C LEU A 154 9.47 1.51 -2.70
N SER A 155 9.30 2.32 -1.65
CA SER A 155 10.05 2.14 -0.41
C SER A 155 9.41 1.04 0.45
N GLY A 156 10.23 0.10 0.92
CA GLY A 156 9.79 -0.99 1.80
C GLY A 156 9.47 -0.56 3.23
N SER A 157 9.84 0.66 3.63
CA SER A 157 9.57 1.14 4.98
C SER A 157 9.56 2.66 5.11
N LYS A 158 8.91 3.14 6.17
CA LYS A 158 8.87 4.56 6.54
C LYS A 158 9.14 4.72 8.03
N GLN A 159 9.98 5.70 8.38
CA GLN A 159 10.20 6.06 9.78
C GLN A 159 8.91 6.60 10.38
N LEU A 160 8.60 6.18 11.62
CA LEU A 160 7.44 6.70 12.34
C LEU A 160 7.70 8.14 12.78
N ILE A 161 8.94 8.42 13.18
CA ILE A 161 9.41 9.78 13.39
C ILE A 161 9.67 10.41 12.02
N ASN A 162 9.31 11.67 11.79
CA ASN A 162 9.51 12.50 10.59
C ASN A 162 8.98 11.97 9.25
N SER A 163 8.39 10.78 9.20
CA SER A 163 7.82 10.18 7.98
C SER A 163 8.82 10.00 6.82
N GLN A 164 10.13 9.86 7.07
CA GLN A 164 11.11 9.60 6.02
C GLN A 164 11.02 8.18 5.47
N ILE A 165 11.01 8.05 4.14
CA ILE A 165 11.10 6.76 3.44
C ILE A 165 12.52 6.19 3.48
N ASP A 166 12.64 4.86 3.49
CA ASP A 166 13.93 4.18 3.32
C ASP A 166 14.24 3.99 1.83
N LYS A 167 15.14 4.82 1.30
CA LYS A 167 15.56 4.77 -0.11
C LYS A 167 16.48 3.59 -0.43
N ASN A 168 17.04 2.91 0.58
CA ASN A 168 17.98 1.82 0.40
C ASN A 168 17.31 0.43 0.44
N ASP A 169 16.00 0.38 0.66
CA ASP A 169 15.19 -0.84 0.64
C ASP A 169 14.10 -0.74 -0.43
N PRO A 170 14.46 -0.75 -1.73
CA PRO A 170 13.48 -0.79 -2.80
C PRO A 170 12.74 -2.13 -2.78
N ILE A 171 11.43 -2.08 -2.89
CA ILE A 171 10.56 -3.26 -2.94
C ILE A 171 9.74 -3.31 -4.22
N THR A 172 9.11 -4.46 -4.43
CA THR A 172 8.01 -4.65 -5.38
C THR A 172 6.73 -4.90 -4.60
N LEU A 173 5.73 -4.04 -4.82
CA LEU A 173 4.43 -4.14 -4.20
C LEU A 173 3.56 -5.10 -4.98
N TYR A 174 2.97 -6.08 -4.30
CA TYR A 174 1.95 -6.98 -4.84
C TYR A 174 0.56 -6.45 -4.49
N PHE A 175 -0.32 -6.36 -5.49
CA PHE A 175 -1.73 -6.01 -5.28
C PHE A 175 -2.62 -6.64 -6.35
N GLU A 176 -3.86 -6.94 -5.98
CA GLU A 176 -4.86 -7.49 -6.90
C GLU A 176 -5.52 -6.39 -7.73
N MET A 177 -5.95 -6.74 -8.94
CA MET A 177 -6.66 -5.84 -9.85
C MET A 177 -8.10 -6.32 -10.04
N ALA A 178 -9.03 -5.38 -9.97
CA ALA A 178 -10.44 -5.62 -10.20
C ALA A 178 -10.85 -5.21 -11.63
N PRO A 179 -11.82 -5.91 -12.25
CA PRO A 179 -12.48 -5.43 -13.46
C PRO A 179 -13.37 -4.23 -13.14
N GLY A 180 -13.24 -3.16 -13.91
CA GLY A 180 -14.07 -1.97 -13.77
C GLY A 180 -15.12 -1.85 -14.86
N LEU A 181 -15.50 -0.60 -15.15
CA LEU A 181 -16.56 -0.28 -16.11
C LEU A 181 -16.26 -0.88 -17.49
N LYS A 182 -17.22 -1.65 -18.01
CA LYS A 182 -17.22 -2.12 -19.39
C LYS A 182 -17.55 -0.97 -20.32
N THR A 183 -16.94 -0.95 -21.50
CA THR A 183 -17.31 0.03 -22.51
C THR A 183 -18.74 -0.25 -22.98
N LYS A 184 -19.51 0.80 -23.30
CA LYS A 184 -20.88 0.62 -23.84
C LYS A 184 -20.89 -0.02 -25.23
N ASN A 185 -19.78 0.05 -25.95
CA ASN A 185 -19.68 -0.38 -27.34
C ASN A 185 -19.27 -1.85 -27.48
N ASP A 186 -18.44 -2.36 -26.57
CA ASP A 186 -18.05 -3.76 -26.53
C ASP A 186 -17.97 -4.25 -25.07
N PRO A 187 -18.81 -5.22 -24.66
CA PRO A 187 -18.77 -5.77 -23.30
C PRO A 187 -17.51 -6.59 -23.01
N ASN A 188 -16.68 -6.86 -24.02
CA ASN A 188 -15.37 -7.50 -23.91
C ASN A 188 -14.22 -6.49 -23.78
N GLU A 189 -14.51 -5.19 -23.85
CA GLU A 189 -13.57 -4.10 -23.58
C GLU A 189 -13.95 -3.37 -22.28
N GLY A 190 -12.95 -2.95 -21.52
CA GLY A 190 -13.17 -2.23 -20.27
C GLY A 190 -11.85 -1.77 -19.65
N ILE A 191 -11.85 -1.64 -18.33
CA ILE A 191 -10.66 -1.29 -17.54
C ILE A 191 -10.36 -2.36 -16.50
N LEU A 192 -9.08 -2.54 -16.19
CA LEU A 192 -8.63 -3.10 -14.92
C LEU A 192 -8.18 -1.95 -14.04
N TYR A 193 -8.56 -1.99 -12.77
CA TYR A 193 -8.16 -0.97 -11.82
C TYR A 193 -7.84 -1.56 -10.44
N SER A 194 -7.13 -0.79 -9.63
CA SER A 194 -6.97 -1.07 -8.21
C SER A 194 -6.74 0.22 -7.44
N THR A 195 -7.03 0.19 -6.14
CA THR A 195 -6.49 1.16 -5.20
C THR A 195 -5.43 0.43 -4.40
N PHE A 196 -4.19 0.94 -4.43
CA PHE A 196 -3.09 0.33 -3.70
C PHE A 196 -2.49 1.30 -2.69
N TYR A 197 -1.81 0.73 -1.69
CA TYR A 197 -1.20 1.49 -0.60
C TYR A 197 0.33 1.35 -0.62
N THR A 198 1.05 2.41 -0.28
CA THR A 198 2.51 2.41 -0.26
C THR A 198 3.07 3.35 0.81
N PHE A 199 4.29 3.08 1.27
CA PHE A 199 5.03 4.03 2.11
C PHE A 199 5.56 5.24 1.33
N GLY A 200 5.58 5.14 0.01
CA GLY A 200 6.00 6.19 -0.92
C GLY A 200 6.88 5.65 -2.03
N ASN A 201 6.98 6.39 -3.12
CA ASN A 201 7.90 6.07 -4.21
C ASN A 201 9.33 6.50 -3.86
N ILE A 202 10.34 5.78 -4.36
CA ILE A 202 11.74 6.21 -4.25
C ILE A 202 12.03 7.16 -5.43
N PRO A 203 12.22 8.46 -5.21
CA PRO A 203 12.55 9.38 -6.30
C PRO A 203 14.01 9.15 -6.71
N ASP A 204 14.29 9.01 -8.01
CA ASP A 204 15.54 9.35 -8.73
C ASP A 204 15.62 8.61 -10.08
N LYS A 205 16.42 9.13 -11.02
CA LYS A 205 16.59 8.60 -12.40
C LYS A 205 17.13 7.16 -12.53
N GLY A 206 17.49 6.52 -11.42
CA GLY A 206 17.95 5.12 -11.39
C GLY A 206 16.89 4.13 -10.91
N ASN A 207 15.72 4.62 -10.50
CA ASN A 207 14.61 3.80 -10.05
C ASN A 207 13.55 3.72 -11.15
N ASP A 208 13.68 2.75 -12.04
CA ASP A 208 12.71 2.51 -13.11
C ASP A 208 11.43 1.92 -12.50
N LEU A 209 10.37 2.72 -12.41
CA LEU A 209 9.05 2.31 -11.94
C LEU A 209 8.36 1.54 -13.05
N ASN A 210 8.34 0.23 -12.92
CA ASN A 210 7.69 -0.72 -13.81
C ASN A 210 6.53 -1.38 -13.08
N ILE A 211 5.39 -1.41 -13.76
CA ILE A 211 4.26 -2.25 -13.36
C ILE A 211 4.21 -3.49 -14.26
N THR A 212 4.17 -4.66 -13.64
CA THR A 212 3.92 -5.92 -14.33
C THR A 212 2.53 -6.43 -13.99
N PHE A 213 1.71 -6.67 -15.01
CA PHE A 213 0.41 -7.31 -14.90
C PHE A 213 0.58 -8.81 -15.15
N ASP A 214 0.34 -9.64 -14.14
CA ASP A 214 0.22 -11.09 -14.27
C ASP A 214 -1.26 -11.45 -14.36
N LEU A 215 -1.67 -12.00 -15.50
CA LEU A 215 -3.05 -12.23 -15.87
C LEU A 215 -3.26 -13.73 -16.08
N MET A 216 -4.35 -14.26 -15.51
CA MET A 216 -4.81 -15.62 -15.78
C MET A 216 -6.05 -15.57 -16.64
N THR A 217 -6.07 -16.39 -17.69
CA THR A 217 -7.27 -16.54 -18.53
C THR A 217 -8.21 -17.61 -17.99
N ASN A 218 -9.50 -17.50 -18.29
CA ASN A 218 -10.52 -18.47 -17.90
C ASN A 218 -10.34 -19.87 -18.54
N TYR A 219 -9.44 -19.99 -19.52
CA TYR A 219 -9.03 -21.24 -20.14
C TYR A 219 -7.64 -21.72 -19.68
N GLY A 220 -7.14 -21.20 -18.56
CA GLY A 220 -5.96 -21.71 -17.85
C GLY A 220 -4.62 -21.34 -18.48
N LYS A 221 -4.59 -20.36 -19.38
CA LYS A 221 -3.34 -19.83 -19.96
C LYS A 221 -2.93 -18.55 -19.23
N PRO A 222 -1.80 -18.54 -18.51
CA PRO A 222 -1.27 -17.31 -17.94
C PRO A 222 -0.59 -16.44 -19.00
N MET A 223 -0.53 -15.14 -18.73
CA MET A 223 0.19 -14.16 -19.52
C MET A 223 0.70 -13.02 -18.64
N SER A 224 1.71 -12.28 -19.10
CA SER A 224 2.19 -11.10 -18.42
C SER A 224 2.47 -9.94 -19.38
N ALA A 225 2.35 -8.72 -18.86
CA ALA A 225 2.74 -7.51 -19.56
C ALA A 225 3.42 -6.54 -18.59
N THR A 226 4.59 -6.01 -18.95
CA THR A 226 5.31 -5.02 -18.15
C THR A 226 5.31 -3.68 -18.86
N LEU A 227 4.97 -2.61 -18.14
CA LEU A 227 5.00 -1.24 -18.61
C LEU A 227 5.91 -0.41 -17.69
N ASP A 228 6.76 0.42 -18.30
CA ASP A 228 7.44 1.50 -17.60
C ASP A 228 6.42 2.62 -17.37
N ILE A 229 6.26 3.01 -16.11
CA ILE A 229 5.33 4.03 -15.62
C ILE A 229 6.06 5.14 -14.86
N THR A 230 7.38 5.25 -14.99
CA THR A 230 8.21 6.24 -14.28
C THR A 230 7.70 7.65 -14.48
N GLU A 231 7.32 8.01 -15.71
CA GLU A 231 6.83 9.35 -16.03
C GLU A 231 5.39 9.60 -15.54
N GLU A 232 4.62 8.55 -15.24
CA GLU A 232 3.21 8.67 -14.82
C GLU A 232 3.07 9.34 -13.46
N PHE A 233 4.00 9.08 -12.53
CA PHE A 233 4.00 9.68 -11.19
C PHE A 233 4.22 11.20 -11.20
N SER A 234 4.73 11.75 -12.30
CA SER A 234 4.96 13.19 -12.45
C SER A 234 3.82 13.91 -13.19
N LYS A 235 2.79 13.18 -13.65
CA LYS A 235 1.65 13.78 -14.35
C LYS A 235 0.69 14.47 -13.38
N PRO A 236 -0.08 15.49 -13.83
CA PRO A 236 -0.98 16.24 -12.94
C PRO A 236 -1.95 15.36 -12.14
N LEU A 237 -2.57 14.35 -12.76
CA LEU A 237 -3.47 13.44 -12.05
C LEU A 237 -2.78 12.64 -10.92
N ALA A 238 -1.51 12.28 -11.11
CA ALA A 238 -0.73 11.61 -10.09
C ALA A 238 -0.35 12.59 -8.96
N VAL A 239 0.11 13.79 -9.30
CA VAL A 239 0.55 14.80 -8.32
C VAL A 239 -0.62 15.35 -7.50
N ASP A 240 -1.75 15.63 -8.15
CA ASP A 240 -2.89 16.32 -7.52
C ASP A 240 -3.86 15.34 -6.84
N HIS A 241 -3.94 14.09 -7.33
CA HIS A 241 -4.97 13.13 -6.92
C HIS A 241 -4.46 11.71 -6.63
N HIS A 242 -3.16 11.43 -6.81
CA HIS A 242 -2.59 10.08 -6.73
C HIS A 242 -3.25 9.08 -7.71
N TRP A 243 -3.60 9.54 -8.91
CA TRP A 243 -4.21 8.71 -9.95
C TRP A 243 -3.24 8.43 -11.09
N ILE A 244 -3.00 7.15 -11.35
CA ILE A 244 -2.17 6.64 -12.45
C ILE A 244 -3.11 6.07 -13.53
N ILE A 245 -3.30 6.83 -14.61
CA ILE A 245 -4.16 6.41 -15.72
C ILE A 245 -3.30 6.01 -16.91
N LEU A 246 -3.15 4.71 -17.14
CA LEU A 246 -2.25 4.20 -18.17
C LEU A 246 -2.91 4.28 -19.55
N ASP A 247 -2.29 5.03 -20.47
CA ASP A 247 -2.66 5.08 -21.88
C ASP A 247 -2.12 3.86 -22.65
N LYS A 248 -2.45 2.67 -22.13
CA LYS A 248 -2.13 1.38 -22.74
C LYS A 248 -3.35 0.49 -22.68
N THR A 249 -3.48 -0.35 -23.70
CA THR A 249 -4.49 -1.41 -23.75
C THR A 249 -3.81 -2.77 -23.68
N LEU A 250 -4.17 -3.54 -22.66
CA LEU A 250 -3.82 -4.96 -22.54
C LEU A 250 -4.79 -5.78 -23.41
N VAL A 251 -4.27 -6.74 -24.17
CA VAL A 251 -5.09 -7.56 -25.08
C VAL A 251 -5.00 -9.01 -24.67
N ILE A 252 -6.12 -9.57 -24.18
CA ILE A 252 -6.27 -10.98 -23.87
C ILE A 252 -6.72 -11.71 -25.14
N PRO A 253 -5.97 -12.72 -25.62
CA PRO A 253 -6.35 -13.45 -26.81
C PRO A 253 -7.64 -14.26 -26.59
N ASP A 254 -8.33 -14.56 -27.69
CA ASP A 254 -9.46 -15.47 -27.64
C ASP A 254 -9.04 -16.90 -27.31
N LYS A 255 -9.97 -17.64 -26.72
CA LYS A 255 -9.82 -19.07 -26.46
C LYS A 255 -9.48 -19.81 -27.78
N PRO A 256 -8.40 -20.59 -27.85
CA PRO A 256 -8.06 -21.37 -29.03
C PRO A 256 -9.21 -22.28 -29.46
N LYS A 257 -9.46 -22.38 -30.78
CA LYS A 257 -10.45 -23.34 -31.30
C LYS A 257 -10.00 -24.77 -30.98
N GLY A 258 -10.84 -25.54 -30.29
CA GLY A 258 -10.57 -26.95 -29.93
C GLY A 258 -9.97 -27.20 -28.55
N SER A 259 -9.75 -26.17 -27.73
CA SER A 259 -9.33 -26.35 -26.33
C SER A 259 -10.54 -26.50 -25.41
N GLU A 260 -11.07 -27.73 -25.27
CA GLU A 260 -11.94 -28.09 -24.15
C GLU A 260 -11.07 -28.32 -22.90
N GLY A 261 -10.68 -27.23 -22.23
CA GLY A 261 -9.93 -27.28 -20.98
C GLY A 261 -10.85 -27.49 -19.79
N GLY A 262 -10.70 -28.62 -19.09
CA GLY A 262 -11.39 -29.00 -17.85
C GLY A 262 -10.87 -28.28 -16.60
N GLY A 263 -10.90 -26.94 -16.61
CA GLY A 263 -10.67 -26.10 -15.44
C GLY A 263 -12.00 -25.57 -14.91
N PHE A 264 -12.19 -25.60 -13.60
CA PHE A 264 -13.37 -25.04 -12.93
C PHE A 264 -13.67 -23.62 -13.46
N ALA A 265 -14.83 -23.46 -14.09
CA ALA A 265 -15.43 -22.16 -14.34
C ALA A 265 -16.30 -21.82 -13.12
N PRO A 266 -15.84 -20.99 -12.16
CA PRO A 266 -16.78 -20.44 -11.19
C PRO A 266 -17.87 -19.69 -11.98
N GLY A 267 -19.12 -19.97 -11.66
CA GLY A 267 -20.27 -19.39 -12.35
C GLY A 267 -20.16 -17.87 -12.36
N VAL A 268 -20.34 -17.27 -13.52
CA VAL A 268 -20.27 -15.81 -13.76
C VAL A 268 -21.46 -15.06 -13.11
N ASP A 269 -22.22 -15.69 -12.22
CA ASP A 269 -23.42 -15.15 -11.59
C ASP A 269 -23.25 -14.65 -10.14
N ASP A 270 -22.07 -14.82 -9.51
CA ASP A 270 -21.85 -14.41 -8.10
C ASP A 270 -20.99 -13.15 -7.91
N TRP A 271 -20.74 -12.38 -8.98
CA TRP A 271 -20.00 -11.11 -8.87
C TRP A 271 -20.98 -9.97 -8.63
N GLY A 272 -21.28 -9.72 -7.35
CA GLY A 272 -22.07 -8.56 -6.94
C GLY A 272 -21.37 -7.26 -7.36
N ASP A 273 -22.16 -6.32 -7.89
CA ASP A 273 -21.72 -4.93 -8.09
C ASP A 273 -21.21 -4.38 -6.76
N VAL A 274 -19.90 -4.17 -6.64
CA VAL A 274 -19.34 -3.39 -5.53
C VAL A 274 -19.53 -1.93 -5.88
N ASN A 275 -20.65 -1.34 -5.44
CA ASN A 275 -20.77 0.11 -5.33
C ASN A 275 -19.84 0.56 -4.20
N THR A 276 -18.62 0.94 -4.55
CA THR A 276 -17.80 1.73 -3.62
C THR A 276 -18.25 3.17 -3.71
N ASP A 277 -19.08 3.60 -2.75
CA ASP A 277 -19.29 5.03 -2.52
C ASP A 277 -17.94 5.63 -2.10
N LEU A 278 -17.32 6.41 -2.99
CA LEU A 278 -16.21 7.29 -2.63
C LEU A 278 -16.79 8.44 -1.80
N ILE A 279 -16.70 8.32 -0.48
CA ILE A 279 -16.98 9.44 0.42
C ILE A 279 -15.77 10.39 0.34
N ILE A 280 -16.02 11.59 -0.22
CA ILE A 280 -15.10 12.75 -0.20
C ILE A 280 -15.39 13.58 1.04
#